data_AF-A0A5N7C807-F1
#
_entry.id   AF-A0A5N7C807-F1
#
_cell.length_a   1.000
_cell.length_b   1.000
_cell.length_c   1.000
_cell.angle_alpha   90.00
_cell.angle_beta   90.00
_cell.angle_gamma   90.00
#
_symmetry.space_group_name_H-M   'P 1'
#
loop_
_entity.id
_entity.type
_entity.pdbx_description
1 polymer ?
#
loop_
_entity_poly.entity_id
_entity_poly.type
_entity_poly.pdbx_seq_one_letter_code
_entity_poly.pdbx_strand_id
1 'polypeptide(L)'
;MLQAATGSYTPEWYAFQEYHSPDDGSIVAIITPFIDTAMGLMLLFGAHTLRLSAANRLPAANISLVFFTMGLLIQVSAEKDYVGDVALCDRTQPICQRCIKSHRTCYGMRDQQVWHAENAYASRQKKRPRGPRSTRMNLTVAPTPIDLKTRAIAYYMHNYLQNPPNVPDIVKEVTRGCLPVMPPAPWCSILDLAISSQALAVFSRTQHYPEAAIVASSTYHQLLQIVQPALQYLSSDNIDSCLLAVFFMGRYEDSVYAPGAKSPFTLALQSFSHHDGALAILKVWNDRLSRGRPATNVIKHTRRGMIRSALMRNAALPEWICDGTFFGEHGLDLEYDQIIVRLANLRHQLFALTDELPSSGPSLLQSTSEYISRLEQLDIEAQSLDADFEACIAHVPRTWLHPQQHALSKTDLPSWPSADFYSPVIHSYPNPAYAALWGQYHAARMLVKNTRLRILALSNSEDTLTQQQFLCDMQSLSNDLASTIPFALQRVRLADTSPLSSHTPSIKVNLNYQIKPSDASLIIWPLTIASSLEYVSPEQKVWFKARLARLGRLVGIGALQAAETDQWLEL
;
A
#
# COMPACT_ATOMS: atom_id res chain seq x y z
N MET A 1 -17.42 27.36 21.04
CA MET A 1 -17.98 26.49 19.99
C MET A 1 -16.81 25.95 19.16
N LEU A 2 -16.16 24.92 19.67
CA LEU A 2 -15.07 24.19 19.02
C LEU A 2 -15.07 22.80 19.65
N GLN A 3 -15.47 21.81 18.85
CA GLN A 3 -15.46 20.40 19.23
C GLN A 3 -14.02 19.90 19.20
N ALA A 4 -13.58 19.38 20.33
CA ALA A 4 -12.33 18.65 20.48
C ALA A 4 -12.41 17.32 19.73
N ALA A 5 -11.38 17.03 18.93
CA ALA A 5 -11.10 15.69 18.44
C ALA A 5 -9.96 15.10 19.29
N THR A 6 -10.28 14.07 20.05
CA THR A 6 -9.35 13.20 20.78
C THR A 6 -8.81 12.13 19.83
N GLY A 7 -7.51 11.76 19.98
CA GLY A 7 -7.01 10.47 19.52
C GLY A 7 -5.65 10.45 18.83
N SER A 8 -4.60 10.21 19.62
CA SER A 8 -3.34 9.53 19.28
C SER A 8 -2.53 10.01 18.06
N TYR A 9 -1.66 10.99 18.30
CA TYR A 9 -0.30 11.03 17.75
C TYR A 9 0.54 11.85 18.72
N THR A 10 1.58 11.28 19.32
CA THR A 10 2.59 12.04 20.07
C THR A 10 3.49 12.73 19.05
N PRO A 11 3.46 14.07 18.92
CA PRO A 11 4.40 14.77 18.06
C PRO A 11 5.69 14.95 18.84
N GLU A 12 6.77 14.32 18.38
CA GLU A 12 8.11 14.76 18.74
C GLU A 12 8.38 16.06 17.98
N TRP A 13 9.00 17.02 18.68
CA TRP A 13 9.45 18.36 18.26
C TRP A 13 8.44 19.51 18.47
N TYR A 14 8.68 20.27 19.55
CA TYR A 14 8.22 21.66 19.73
C TYR A 14 9.21 22.62 19.06
N ALA A 15 8.72 23.50 18.18
CA ALA A 15 9.46 24.69 17.77
C ALA A 15 9.07 25.85 18.70
N PHE A 16 9.89 26.11 19.71
CA PHE A 16 9.83 27.39 20.44
C PHE A 16 10.53 28.44 19.59
N GLN A 17 9.76 29.17 18.78
CA GLN A 17 10.17 30.50 18.37
C GLN A 17 9.19 31.50 18.98
N GLU A 18 9.76 32.50 19.65
CA GLU A 18 9.13 33.76 20.06
C GLU A 18 8.34 33.80 21.38
N TYR A 19 8.87 33.26 22.49
CA TYR A 19 8.37 33.65 23.83
C TYR A 19 9.48 33.68 24.90
N HIS A 20 10.46 34.57 24.73
CA HIS A 20 11.21 35.06 25.89
C HIS A 20 10.51 36.33 26.38
N SER A 21 10.35 36.47 27.71
CA SER A 21 10.10 37.81 28.26
C SER A 21 11.29 38.72 27.87
N PRO A 22 11.10 40.03 27.78
CA PRO A 22 12.22 40.95 27.68
C PRO A 22 13.22 40.63 28.80
N ASP A 23 14.52 40.64 28.49
CA ASP A 23 15.58 40.40 29.46
C ASP A 23 15.73 41.65 30.35
N ASP A 24 14.75 41.83 31.23
CA ASP A 24 14.53 43.02 32.06
C ASP A 24 15.00 42.82 33.51
N GLY A 25 15.68 41.70 33.79
CA GLY A 25 16.14 41.33 35.13
C GLY A 25 15.02 40.95 36.10
N SER A 26 13.78 40.82 35.63
CA SER A 26 12.67 40.35 36.46
C SER A 26 12.87 38.91 36.90
N ILE A 27 12.29 38.55 38.05
CA ILE A 27 12.33 37.18 38.59
C ILE A 27 11.77 36.18 37.57
N VAL A 28 10.81 36.59 36.73
CA VAL A 28 10.25 35.77 35.66
C VAL A 28 11.30 35.53 34.57
N ALA A 29 11.96 36.57 34.07
CA ALA A 29 13.03 36.46 33.06
C ALA A 29 14.20 35.57 33.52
N ILE A 30 14.52 35.59 34.81
CA ILE A 30 15.59 34.77 35.40
C ILE A 30 15.19 33.29 35.50
N ILE A 31 13.92 33.00 35.77
CA ILE A 31 13.45 31.63 36.06
C ILE A 31 13.00 30.89 34.78
N THR A 32 12.48 31.59 33.76
CA THR A 32 11.99 30.98 32.51
C THR A 32 12.99 30.02 31.84
N PRO A 33 14.29 30.34 31.70
CA PRO A 33 15.26 29.43 31.07
C PRO A 33 15.45 28.12 31.86
N PHE A 34 15.34 28.17 33.19
CA PHE A 34 15.46 26.97 34.03
C PHE A 34 14.24 26.05 33.90
N ILE A 35 13.05 26.64 33.79
CA ILE A 35 11.80 25.89 33.57
C ILE A 35 11.82 25.24 32.17
N ASP A 36 12.23 25.97 31.14
CA ASP A 36 12.33 25.46 29.77
C ASP A 36 13.38 24.33 29.67
N THR A 37 14.50 24.48 30.35
CA THR A 37 15.54 23.43 30.43
C THR A 37 15.04 22.20 31.16
N ALA A 38 14.30 22.36 32.26
CA ALA A 38 13.71 21.25 33.01
C ALA A 38 12.63 20.51 32.20
N MET A 39 11.79 21.25 31.46
CA MET A 39 10.80 20.67 30.53
C MET A 39 11.49 19.94 29.37
N GLY A 40 12.53 20.53 28.77
CA GLY A 40 13.31 19.91 27.71
C GLY A 40 13.96 18.60 28.16
N LEU A 41 14.57 18.58 29.35
CA LEU A 41 15.15 17.38 29.94
C LEU A 41 14.09 16.31 30.28
N MET A 42 12.95 16.70 30.85
CA MET A 42 11.85 15.77 31.17
C MET A 42 11.27 15.11 29.91
N LEU A 43 11.19 15.84 28.79
CA LEU A 43 10.72 15.31 27.51
C LEU A 43 11.78 14.43 26.81
N LEU A 44 13.07 14.79 26.90
CA LEU A 44 14.18 14.01 26.35
C LEU A 44 14.39 12.67 27.07
N PHE A 45 14.14 12.62 28.39
CA PHE A 45 14.35 11.42 29.20
C PHE A 45 13.05 10.70 29.61
N GLY A 46 11.88 11.18 29.16
CA GLY A 46 10.55 10.67 29.52
C GLY A 46 10.23 9.23 29.09
N ALA A 47 11.12 8.56 28.33
CA ALA A 47 11.02 7.14 28.05
C ALA A 47 11.66 6.23 29.13
N HIS A 48 12.39 6.79 30.10
CA HIS A 48 12.92 6.04 31.24
C HIS A 48 12.35 6.53 32.56
N THR A 49 11.65 5.62 33.26
CA THR A 49 11.10 5.84 34.60
C THR A 49 12.17 6.33 35.58
N LEU A 50 12.08 7.59 36.02
CA LEU A 50 12.87 8.10 37.14
C LEU A 50 12.35 7.44 38.43
N ARG A 51 13.12 6.48 38.98
CA ARG A 51 12.87 5.87 40.30
C ARG A 51 13.21 6.87 41.41
N LEU A 52 12.21 7.63 41.88
CA LEU A 52 12.30 8.37 43.13
C LEU A 52 11.44 7.72 44.21
N SER A 53 12.03 6.75 44.91
CA SER A 53 11.56 6.14 46.17
C SER A 53 10.18 5.43 46.16
N ALA A 54 10.05 4.41 46.99
CA ALA A 54 9.07 3.32 46.86
C ALA A 54 7.62 3.64 47.29
N ALA A 55 7.16 4.90 47.30
CA ALA A 55 5.86 5.22 47.90
C ALA A 55 4.83 5.96 47.03
N ASN A 56 5.14 6.52 45.85
CA ASN A 56 4.10 7.14 45.00
C ASN A 56 4.46 7.08 43.51
N ARG A 57 3.75 6.25 42.73
CA ARG A 57 3.80 6.28 41.26
C ARG A 57 2.75 7.26 40.74
N LEU A 58 3.17 8.42 40.24
CA LEU A 58 2.31 9.32 39.47
C LEU A 58 2.70 9.23 37.98
N PRO A 59 1.75 9.05 37.04
CA PRO A 59 2.06 9.01 35.61
C PRO A 59 2.56 10.38 35.12
N ALA A 60 3.56 10.39 34.23
CA ALA A 60 4.24 11.59 33.72
C ALA A 60 3.27 12.67 33.17
N ALA A 61 2.11 12.25 32.65
CA ALA A 61 1.04 13.15 32.19
C ALA A 61 0.49 14.08 33.29
N ASN A 62 0.45 13.63 34.54
CA ASN A 62 -0.05 14.44 35.66
C ASN A 62 0.95 15.50 36.11
N ILE A 63 2.25 15.29 35.89
CA ILE A 63 3.29 16.26 36.24
C ILE A 63 3.33 17.39 35.18
N SER A 64 3.24 17.07 33.90
CA SER A 64 3.14 18.08 32.83
C SER A 64 1.90 18.97 32.96
N LEU A 65 0.76 18.41 33.37
CA LEU A 65 -0.46 19.19 33.57
C LEU A 65 -0.33 20.17 34.75
N VAL A 66 0.38 19.81 35.82
CA VAL A 66 0.61 20.69 36.98
C VAL A 66 1.54 21.86 36.62
N PHE A 67 2.60 21.63 35.85
CA PHE A 67 3.46 22.73 35.40
C PHE A 67 2.77 23.63 34.38
N PHE A 68 1.92 23.06 33.50
CA PHE A 68 1.12 23.83 32.56
C PHE A 68 0.09 24.72 33.26
N THR A 69 -0.62 24.20 34.27
CA THR A 69 -1.59 24.99 35.04
C THR A 69 -0.90 26.03 35.92
N MET A 70 0.26 25.73 36.49
CA MET A 70 1.04 26.67 37.28
C MET A 70 1.63 27.80 36.41
N GLY A 71 2.07 27.49 35.18
CA GLY A 71 2.49 28.48 34.19
C GLY A 71 1.35 29.43 33.78
N LEU A 72 0.15 28.88 33.55
CA LEU A 72 -1.05 29.67 33.29
C LEU A 72 -1.44 30.55 34.49
N LEU A 73 -1.37 30.03 35.72
CA LEU A 73 -1.71 30.76 36.95
C LEU A 73 -0.78 31.95 37.21
N ILE A 74 0.54 31.77 37.04
CA ILE A 74 1.54 32.83 37.21
C ILE A 74 1.34 33.94 36.15
N GLN A 75 0.87 33.58 34.95
CA GLN A 75 0.67 34.53 33.85
C GLN A 75 -0.68 35.26 33.91
N VAL A 76 -1.74 34.61 34.40
CA VAL A 76 -3.03 35.27 34.70
C VAL A 76 -2.86 36.28 35.84
N SER A 77 -2.00 35.99 36.82
CA SER A 77 -1.65 36.97 37.87
C SER A 77 -0.84 38.18 37.37
N ALA A 78 -0.42 38.18 36.10
CA ALA A 78 0.30 39.28 35.45
C ALA A 78 -0.57 40.10 34.46
N GLU A 79 -1.91 39.99 34.54
CA GLU A 79 -2.90 40.78 33.76
C GLU A 79 -2.69 40.76 32.22
N LYS A 80 -2.24 39.65 31.65
CA LYS A 80 -2.14 39.50 30.19
C LYS A 80 -3.36 38.78 29.61
N ASP A 81 -4.11 39.46 28.74
CA ASP A 81 -5.18 38.85 27.94
C ASP A 81 -4.61 37.90 26.88
N TYR A 82 -5.12 36.67 26.82
CA TYR A 82 -4.68 35.68 25.84
C TYR A 82 -5.78 35.31 24.84
N VAL A 83 -5.41 35.30 23.55
CA VAL A 83 -6.14 34.65 22.45
C VAL A 83 -5.28 33.48 22.01
N GLY A 84 -5.74 32.25 22.29
CA GLY A 84 -4.94 31.06 22.04
C GLY A 84 -4.98 30.56 20.62
N ASP A 85 -3.94 30.88 19.85
CA ASP A 85 -3.60 30.18 18.62
C ASP A 85 -2.41 29.25 18.87
N VAL A 86 -2.71 28.00 19.25
CA VAL A 86 -1.73 26.91 19.25
C VAL A 86 -1.68 26.34 17.83
N ALA A 87 -0.63 26.66 17.08
CA ALA A 87 -0.38 26.06 15.77
C ALA A 87 0.34 24.72 15.93
N LEU A 88 -0.38 23.61 15.73
CA LEU A 88 0.25 22.31 15.49
C LEU A 88 0.87 22.32 14.10
N CYS A 89 2.18 22.08 14.01
CA CYS A 89 2.86 21.87 12.73
C CYS A 89 2.63 20.42 12.28
N ASP A 90 1.77 20.23 11.28
CA ASP A 90 1.43 18.91 10.71
C ASP A 90 2.49 18.37 9.73
N ARG A 91 3.63 19.07 9.58
CA ARG A 91 4.72 18.80 8.63
C ARG A 91 4.26 18.65 7.17
N THR A 92 3.04 19.06 6.83
CA THR A 92 2.57 19.04 5.44
C THR A 92 3.24 20.17 4.66
N GLN A 93 3.67 19.89 3.43
CA GLN A 93 4.18 20.96 2.57
C GLN A 93 3.03 21.90 2.17
N PRO A 94 3.21 23.24 2.29
CA PRO A 94 2.14 24.18 2.01
C PRO A 94 1.71 24.11 0.55
N ILE A 95 0.45 23.76 0.31
CA ILE A 95 -0.18 23.78 -1.00
C ILE A 95 -0.63 25.23 -1.26
N CYS A 96 -0.18 25.85 -2.35
CA CYS A 96 -0.57 27.23 -2.62
C CYS A 96 -2.07 27.36 -2.95
N GLN A 97 -2.72 28.42 -2.47
CA GLN A 97 -4.16 28.68 -2.70
C GLN A 97 -4.55 28.68 -4.18
N ARG A 98 -3.63 29.03 -5.09
CA ARG A 98 -3.87 29.01 -6.54
C ARG A 98 -3.99 27.59 -7.09
N CYS A 99 -3.18 26.64 -6.61
CA CYS A 99 -3.28 25.23 -7.00
C CYS A 99 -4.56 24.59 -6.46
N ILE A 100 -4.94 24.91 -5.22
CA ILE A 100 -6.21 24.46 -4.61
C ILE A 100 -7.41 24.92 -5.45
N LYS A 101 -7.49 26.21 -5.77
CA LYS A 101 -8.62 26.78 -6.54
C LYS A 101 -8.69 26.30 -7.98
N SER A 102 -7.57 25.85 -8.55
CA SER A 102 -7.51 25.40 -9.95
C SER A 102 -7.58 23.88 -10.11
N HIS A 103 -7.74 23.13 -9.01
CA HIS A 103 -7.69 21.66 -9.02
C HIS A 103 -6.42 21.08 -9.68
N ARG A 104 -5.27 21.75 -9.50
CA ARG A 104 -3.98 21.32 -10.04
C ARG A 104 -3.06 20.83 -8.93
N THR A 105 -2.27 19.80 -9.20
CA THR A 105 -1.23 19.31 -8.28
C THR A 105 -0.22 20.43 -8.00
N CYS A 106 0.01 20.72 -6.72
CA CYS A 106 0.98 21.72 -6.29
C CYS A 106 2.35 21.06 -6.12
N TYR A 107 3.37 21.60 -6.79
CA TYR A 107 4.74 21.08 -6.77
C TYR A 107 5.59 21.65 -5.63
N GLY A 108 4.97 22.30 -4.64
CA GLY A 108 5.66 23.01 -3.55
C GLY A 108 6.31 24.33 -3.98
N MET A 109 6.73 25.12 -3.00
CA MET A 109 7.60 26.28 -3.22
C MET A 109 9.05 25.77 -3.32
N ARG A 110 9.82 26.24 -4.32
CA ARG A 110 11.27 25.95 -4.41
C ARG A 110 12.02 26.61 -3.25
N ASP A 111 13.26 26.15 -2.99
CA ASP A 111 14.26 26.67 -2.03
C ASP A 111 14.66 28.15 -2.24
N GLN A 112 13.70 29.04 -2.33
CA GLN A 112 13.89 30.45 -2.02
C GLN A 112 13.25 30.66 -0.66
N GLN A 113 14.06 30.48 0.39
CA GLN A 113 13.81 31.01 1.72
C GLN A 113 13.74 32.54 1.62
N VAL A 114 12.62 33.06 1.10
CA VAL A 114 12.21 34.44 1.34
C VAL A 114 10.98 34.33 2.21
N TRP A 115 11.23 34.06 3.49
CA TRP A 115 10.22 34.24 4.53
C TRP A 115 9.92 35.73 4.60
N HIS A 116 8.87 36.16 3.91
CA HIS A 116 8.30 37.47 4.17
C HIS A 116 7.68 37.42 5.57
N ALA A 117 8.36 38.00 6.56
CA ALA A 117 7.85 38.14 7.90
C ALA A 117 6.56 38.99 7.88
N GLU A 118 5.41 38.32 7.81
CA GLU A 118 4.09 38.95 7.74
C GLU A 118 3.61 39.44 9.11
N ASN A 119 4.26 38.99 10.18
CA ASN A 119 3.93 39.26 11.58
C ASN A 119 3.84 40.76 11.90
N ALA A 120 4.71 41.60 11.30
CA ALA A 120 4.71 43.05 11.54
C ALA A 120 3.51 43.80 10.93
N TYR A 121 2.86 43.22 9.91
CA TYR A 121 1.63 43.77 9.32
C TYR A 121 0.38 43.23 10.01
N ALA A 122 0.41 41.96 10.42
CA ALA A 122 -0.68 41.32 11.16
C ALA A 122 -0.83 41.90 12.58
N SER A 123 0.28 42.22 13.25
CA SER A 123 0.31 42.88 14.57
C SER A 123 -0.01 44.38 14.53
N ARG A 124 -0.31 44.94 13.35
CA ARG A 124 -0.57 46.37 13.10
C ARG A 124 0.56 47.33 13.48
N GLN A 125 1.74 46.83 13.83
CA GLN A 125 2.91 47.67 14.13
C GLN A 125 3.44 48.41 12.89
N LYS A 126 3.21 47.89 11.68
CA LYS A 126 3.44 48.60 10.42
C LYS A 126 2.19 48.65 9.55
N LYS A 127 1.86 49.84 9.03
CA LYS A 127 0.87 49.98 7.97
C LYS A 127 1.43 49.38 6.68
N ARG A 128 0.61 48.58 5.99
CA ARG A 128 0.95 48.03 4.67
C ARG A 128 1.32 49.20 3.73
N PRO A 129 2.48 49.15 3.04
CA PRO A 129 2.76 50.12 2.00
C PRO A 129 1.62 50.03 0.98
N ARG A 130 0.94 51.15 0.68
CA ARG A 130 0.09 51.21 -0.50
C ARG A 130 1.04 51.15 -1.69
N GLY A 131 1.14 49.96 -2.29
CA GLY A 131 2.00 49.73 -3.45
C GLY A 131 1.66 50.72 -4.57
N PRO A 132 2.64 51.06 -5.42
CA PRO A 132 2.38 51.89 -6.59
C PRO A 132 1.21 51.30 -7.38
N ARG A 133 0.25 52.16 -7.76
CA ARG A 133 -0.87 51.80 -8.65
C ARG A 133 -0.26 51.09 -9.85
N SER A 134 -0.74 49.88 -10.17
CA SER A 134 -0.10 48.95 -11.10
C SER A 134 0.19 49.58 -12.47
N THR A 135 1.36 50.17 -12.64
CA THR A 135 2.03 50.22 -13.92
C THR A 135 2.65 48.85 -14.10
N ARG A 136 2.29 48.18 -15.20
CA ARG A 136 2.74 46.83 -15.59
C ARG A 136 4.26 46.71 -15.44
N MET A 137 4.73 46.24 -14.28
CA MET A 137 5.99 45.53 -14.22
C MET A 137 5.72 44.15 -14.80
N ASN A 138 6.13 43.97 -16.06
CA ASN A 138 6.31 42.65 -16.66
C ASN A 138 7.45 41.94 -15.92
N LEU A 139 7.19 41.48 -14.69
CA LEU A 139 7.91 40.37 -14.09
C LEU A 139 7.39 39.10 -14.74
N THR A 140 7.71 38.91 -16.02
CA THR A 140 7.82 37.57 -16.60
C THR A 140 9.05 36.91 -15.97
N VAL A 141 8.94 36.52 -14.69
CA VAL A 141 9.63 35.31 -14.26
C VAL A 141 8.89 34.21 -15.00
N ALA A 142 9.34 33.92 -16.22
CA ALA A 142 8.94 32.70 -16.89
C ALA A 142 9.23 31.58 -15.88
N PRO A 143 8.23 30.77 -15.47
CA PRO A 143 8.52 29.60 -14.68
C PRO A 143 9.54 28.82 -15.52
N THR A 144 10.77 28.65 -15.00
CA THR A 144 11.70 27.71 -15.61
C THR A 144 10.92 26.41 -15.79
N PRO A 145 10.77 25.91 -17.03
CA PRO A 145 9.88 24.80 -17.29
C PRO A 145 10.35 23.63 -16.41
N ILE A 146 9.47 23.17 -15.51
CA ILE A 146 9.74 21.98 -14.70
C ILE A 146 10.06 20.87 -15.70
N ASP A 147 11.25 20.29 -15.57
CA ASP A 147 11.70 19.23 -16.45
C ASP A 147 10.70 18.06 -16.43
N LEU A 148 10.66 17.32 -17.53
CA LEU A 148 9.65 16.26 -17.71
C LEU A 148 9.77 15.18 -16.64
N LYS A 149 11.01 14.87 -16.22
CA LYS A 149 11.35 13.92 -15.18
C LYS A 149 10.73 14.31 -13.83
N THR A 150 10.99 15.52 -13.34
CA THR A 150 10.43 16.01 -12.07
C THR A 150 8.91 16.01 -12.10
N ARG A 151 8.30 16.40 -13.23
CA ARG A 151 6.85 16.38 -13.38
C ARG A 151 6.28 14.97 -13.29
N ALA A 152 6.90 14.00 -13.97
CA ALA A 152 6.47 12.61 -13.95
C ALA A 152 6.63 11.98 -12.57
N ILE A 153 7.76 12.20 -11.88
CA ILE A 153 7.98 11.72 -10.51
C ILE A 153 6.93 12.31 -9.57
N ALA A 154 6.68 13.62 -9.62
CA ALA A 154 5.69 14.26 -8.77
C ALA A 154 4.27 13.71 -9.04
N TYR A 155 3.91 13.49 -10.31
CA TYR A 155 2.66 12.83 -10.67
C TYR A 155 2.57 11.41 -10.10
N TYR A 156 3.64 10.62 -10.22
CA TYR A 156 3.70 9.25 -9.72
C TYR A 156 3.56 9.20 -8.19
N MET A 157 4.35 10.00 -7.48
CA MET A 157 4.31 10.12 -6.01
C MET A 157 2.93 10.52 -5.51
N HIS A 158 2.28 11.49 -6.18
CA HIS A 158 0.97 11.97 -5.78
C HIS A 158 -0.16 10.96 -6.02
N ASN A 159 -0.14 10.22 -7.13
CA ASN A 159 -1.28 9.38 -7.55
C ASN A 159 -1.11 7.90 -7.21
N TYR A 160 0.12 7.41 -7.17
CA TYR A 160 0.40 5.99 -6.98
C TYR A 160 0.83 5.70 -5.56
N LEU A 161 1.53 6.62 -4.88
CA LEU A 161 2.24 6.30 -3.65
C LEU A 161 1.56 6.80 -2.37
N GLN A 162 0.43 7.49 -2.47
CA GLN A 162 -0.41 7.80 -1.32
C GLN A 162 -1.12 6.53 -0.82
N ASN A 163 -0.91 6.16 0.44
CA ASN A 163 -1.64 5.08 1.08
C ASN A 163 -2.83 5.65 1.89
N PRO A 164 -3.97 4.94 1.94
CA PRO A 164 -4.92 5.15 3.02
C PRO A 164 -4.21 5.06 4.38
N PRO A 165 -4.69 5.77 5.41
CA PRO A 165 -4.13 5.61 6.75
C PRO A 165 -4.30 4.17 7.23
N ASN A 166 -3.36 3.67 8.03
CA ASN A 166 -3.42 2.36 8.69
C ASN A 166 -3.56 1.14 7.75
N VAL A 167 -2.92 1.16 6.57
CA VAL A 167 -2.88 -0.02 5.69
C VAL A 167 -2.05 -1.14 6.34
N PRO A 168 -2.62 -2.35 6.54
CA PRO A 168 -1.87 -3.50 7.04
C PRO A 168 -0.72 -3.88 6.09
N ASP A 169 0.41 -4.32 6.64
CA ASP A 169 1.59 -4.69 5.87
C ASP A 169 1.33 -5.90 4.93
N ILE A 170 0.40 -6.80 5.30
CA ILE A 170 -0.12 -7.88 4.44
C ILE A 170 -0.62 -7.33 3.11
N VAL A 171 -1.30 -6.18 3.11
CA VAL A 171 -1.94 -5.64 1.90
C VAL A 171 -0.95 -4.95 0.97
N LYS A 172 0.22 -4.55 1.48
CA LYS A 172 1.18 -3.71 0.72
C LYS A 172 1.96 -4.53 -0.30
N GLU A 173 1.97 -4.05 -1.54
CA GLU A 173 2.95 -4.47 -2.56
C GLU A 173 4.36 -3.97 -2.23
N VAL A 174 5.39 -4.57 -2.83
CA VAL A 174 6.80 -4.29 -2.47
C VAL A 174 7.15 -2.82 -2.54
N THR A 175 6.90 -2.18 -3.66
CA THR A 175 7.19 -0.74 -3.84
C THR A 175 6.44 0.11 -2.82
N ARG A 176 5.17 -0.21 -2.53
CA ARG A 176 4.33 0.52 -1.56
C ARG A 176 4.77 0.31 -0.11
N GLY A 177 5.17 -0.90 0.24
CA GLY A 177 5.61 -1.28 1.58
C GLY A 177 6.92 -0.61 1.98
N CYS A 178 7.80 -0.38 1.00
CA CYS A 178 9.13 0.17 1.25
C CYS A 178 9.19 1.70 1.24
N LEU A 179 8.23 2.38 0.57
CA LEU A 179 8.23 3.83 0.40
C LEU A 179 8.25 4.67 1.68
N PRO A 180 7.49 4.34 2.75
CA PRO A 180 7.56 5.09 4.01
C PRO A 180 8.95 5.07 4.67
N VAL A 181 9.81 4.15 4.24
CA VAL A 181 11.14 3.89 4.80
C VAL A 181 12.25 4.39 3.88
N MET A 182 11.90 4.94 2.71
CA MET A 182 12.87 5.48 1.76
C MET A 182 13.50 6.77 2.31
N PRO A 183 14.80 6.99 2.09
CA PRO A 183 15.44 8.23 2.50
C PRO A 183 14.81 9.43 1.77
N PRO A 184 14.73 10.60 2.43
CA PRO A 184 14.36 11.83 1.74
C PRO A 184 15.37 12.11 0.63
N ALA A 185 14.90 12.70 -0.48
CA ALA A 185 15.77 13.06 -1.60
C ALA A 185 16.93 13.98 -1.13
N PRO A 186 18.13 13.88 -1.74
CA PRO A 186 18.44 13.16 -2.98
C PRO A 186 18.62 11.65 -2.81
N TRP A 187 18.05 10.88 -3.73
CA TRP A 187 18.23 9.41 -3.79
C TRP A 187 19.57 9.03 -4.43
N CYS A 188 20.03 7.79 -4.16
CA CYS A 188 21.14 7.23 -4.92
C CYS A 188 20.77 7.08 -6.40
N SER A 189 21.79 7.02 -7.27
CA SER A 189 21.59 6.98 -8.72
C SER A 189 20.70 5.83 -9.20
N ILE A 190 20.85 4.64 -8.60
CA ILE A 190 20.03 3.46 -8.91
C ILE A 190 18.54 3.74 -8.66
N LEU A 191 18.20 4.25 -7.48
CA LEU A 191 16.82 4.51 -7.09
C LEU A 191 16.22 5.67 -7.88
N ASP A 192 16.99 6.73 -8.11
CA ASP A 192 16.56 7.87 -8.92
C ASP A 192 16.20 7.42 -10.35
N LEU A 193 17.06 6.67 -11.02
CA LEU A 193 16.80 6.18 -12.38
C LEU A 193 15.62 5.20 -12.41
N ALA A 194 15.52 4.28 -11.43
CA ALA A 194 14.46 3.27 -11.35
C ALA A 194 13.07 3.88 -11.15
N ILE A 195 12.94 4.83 -10.20
CA ILE A 195 11.67 5.53 -9.95
C ILE A 195 11.33 6.39 -11.16
N SER A 196 12.32 7.06 -11.76
CA SER A 196 12.11 7.96 -12.90
C SER A 196 11.64 7.22 -14.15
N SER A 197 12.25 6.08 -14.48
CA SER A 197 11.84 5.28 -15.65
C SER A 197 10.39 4.83 -15.51
N GLN A 198 10.00 4.31 -14.34
CA GLN A 198 8.63 3.91 -14.06
C GLN A 198 7.67 5.10 -14.14
N ALA A 199 8.01 6.20 -13.46
CA ALA A 199 7.16 7.38 -13.40
C ALA A 199 6.93 7.99 -14.79
N LEU A 200 7.97 8.08 -15.62
CA LEU A 200 7.89 8.58 -16.99
C LEU A 200 7.06 7.64 -17.90
N ALA A 201 7.23 6.33 -17.79
CA ALA A 201 6.46 5.37 -18.56
C ALA A 201 4.96 5.44 -18.23
N VAL A 202 4.64 5.46 -16.93
CA VAL A 202 3.26 5.63 -16.45
C VAL A 202 2.69 6.98 -16.89
N PHE A 203 3.44 8.07 -16.70
CA PHE A 203 3.02 9.42 -17.10
C PHE A 203 2.73 9.49 -18.59
N SER A 204 3.59 8.91 -19.44
CA SER A 204 3.37 8.86 -20.88
C SER A 204 2.04 8.22 -21.23
N ARG A 205 1.72 7.08 -20.60
CA ARG A 205 0.50 6.33 -20.87
C ARG A 205 -0.75 7.00 -20.34
N THR A 206 -0.75 7.41 -19.07
CA THR A 206 -1.96 7.93 -18.42
C THR A 206 -2.25 9.38 -18.76
N GLN A 207 -1.22 10.15 -19.14
CA GLN A 207 -1.38 11.55 -19.56
C GLN A 207 -1.32 11.72 -21.08
N HIS A 208 -1.24 10.62 -21.84
CA HIS A 208 -1.12 10.63 -23.30
C HIS A 208 0.01 11.54 -23.81
N TYR A 209 1.18 11.43 -23.18
CA TYR A 209 2.35 12.26 -23.46
C TYR A 209 3.50 11.39 -24.00
N PRO A 210 3.55 11.08 -25.31
CA PRO A 210 4.45 10.09 -25.88
C PRO A 210 5.94 10.45 -25.73
N GLU A 211 6.29 11.73 -25.64
CA GLU A 211 7.67 12.17 -25.42
C GLU A 211 8.23 11.65 -24.09
N ALA A 212 7.38 11.46 -23.08
CA ALA A 212 7.81 10.86 -21.81
C ALA A 212 8.24 9.39 -21.98
N ALA A 213 7.68 8.64 -22.93
CA ALA A 213 8.11 7.26 -23.19
C ALA A 213 9.55 7.21 -23.72
N ILE A 214 9.94 8.18 -24.56
CA ILE A 214 11.31 8.27 -25.09
C ILE A 214 12.30 8.50 -23.96
N VAL A 215 11.99 9.45 -23.06
CA VAL A 215 12.82 9.74 -21.88
C VAL A 215 12.80 8.56 -20.89
N ALA A 216 11.66 7.88 -20.73
CA ALA A 216 11.57 6.69 -19.89
C ALA A 216 12.51 5.58 -20.37
N SER A 217 12.53 5.33 -21.69
CA SER A 217 13.39 4.32 -22.32
C SER A 217 14.87 4.64 -22.18
N SER A 218 15.28 5.89 -22.41
CA SER A 218 16.68 6.29 -22.21
C SER A 218 17.10 6.22 -20.74
N THR A 219 16.22 6.61 -19.82
CA THR A 219 16.45 6.49 -18.36
C THR A 219 16.55 5.02 -17.94
N TYR A 220 15.69 4.15 -18.47
CA TYR A 220 15.72 2.71 -18.23
C TYR A 220 17.02 2.07 -18.74
N HIS A 221 17.48 2.48 -19.92
CA HIS A 221 18.76 2.02 -20.45
C HIS A 221 19.95 2.41 -19.55
N GLN A 222 19.96 3.64 -19.04
CA GLN A 222 20.98 4.08 -18.07
C GLN A 222 20.90 3.29 -16.76
N LEU A 223 19.69 2.98 -16.28
CA LEU A 223 19.50 2.15 -15.10
C LEU A 223 20.16 0.78 -15.27
N LEU A 224 19.93 0.12 -16.41
CA LEU A 224 20.53 -1.18 -16.73
C LEU A 224 22.07 -1.13 -16.66
N GLN A 225 22.68 -0.08 -17.21
CA GLN A 225 24.14 0.09 -17.21
C GLN A 225 24.74 0.21 -15.80
N ILE A 226 24.00 0.76 -14.84
CA ILE A 226 24.49 0.97 -13.47
C ILE A 226 24.11 -0.20 -12.54
N VAL A 227 22.92 -0.76 -12.70
CA VAL A 227 22.45 -1.89 -11.89
C VAL A 227 23.26 -3.15 -12.20
N GLN A 228 23.56 -3.42 -13.48
CA GLN A 228 24.30 -4.62 -13.87
C GLN A 228 25.64 -4.82 -13.11
N PRO A 229 26.56 -3.84 -13.05
CA PRO A 229 27.78 -3.97 -12.25
C PRO A 229 27.49 -3.96 -10.73
N ALA A 230 26.48 -3.24 -10.27
CA ALA A 230 26.11 -3.22 -8.85
C ALA A 230 25.65 -4.61 -8.35
N LEU A 231 24.95 -5.37 -9.19
CA LEU A 231 24.51 -6.74 -8.90
C LEU A 231 25.68 -7.74 -8.77
N GLN A 232 26.82 -7.46 -9.38
CA GLN A 232 28.02 -8.31 -9.24
C GLN A 232 28.69 -8.16 -7.86
N TYR A 233 28.45 -7.03 -7.18
CA TYR A 233 29.06 -6.68 -5.90
C TYR A 233 27.99 -6.22 -4.90
N LEU A 234 27.08 -7.14 -4.55
CA LEU A 234 26.07 -6.90 -3.53
C LEU A 234 26.69 -6.75 -2.14
N SER A 235 26.26 -5.73 -1.42
CA SER A 235 26.69 -5.38 -0.06
C SER A 235 25.50 -4.94 0.77
N SER A 236 25.69 -4.82 2.08
CA SER A 236 24.64 -4.34 3.00
C SER A 236 24.15 -2.92 2.69
N ASP A 237 24.90 -2.13 1.92
CA ASP A 237 24.57 -0.73 1.65
C ASP A 237 23.82 -0.53 0.31
N ASN A 238 23.95 -1.47 -0.65
CA ASN A 238 23.31 -1.35 -1.96
C ASN A 238 22.18 -2.35 -2.23
N ILE A 239 22.04 -3.38 -1.39
CA ILE A 239 21.10 -4.49 -1.66
C ILE A 239 19.65 -4.03 -1.76
N ASP A 240 19.21 -3.16 -0.84
CA ASP A 240 17.85 -2.63 -0.84
C ASP A 240 17.58 -1.79 -2.11
N SER A 241 18.57 -0.99 -2.53
CA SER A 241 18.47 -0.19 -3.76
C SER A 241 18.39 -1.08 -5.00
N CYS A 242 19.16 -2.17 -5.04
CA CYS A 242 19.14 -3.14 -6.14
C CYS A 242 17.82 -3.91 -6.20
N LEU A 243 17.31 -4.37 -5.06
CA LEU A 243 16.01 -5.06 -4.99
C LEU A 243 14.88 -4.16 -5.47
N LEU A 244 14.82 -2.92 -4.97
CA LEU A 244 13.82 -1.96 -5.40
C LEU A 244 13.93 -1.66 -6.90
N ALA A 245 15.16 -1.48 -7.40
CA ALA A 245 15.38 -1.27 -8.83
C ALA A 245 14.85 -2.43 -9.67
N VAL A 246 15.13 -3.68 -9.31
CA VAL A 246 14.60 -4.87 -10.02
C VAL A 246 13.07 -4.88 -10.06
N PHE A 247 12.39 -4.54 -8.96
CA PHE A 247 10.92 -4.42 -8.99
C PHE A 247 10.43 -3.27 -9.88
N PHE A 248 11.06 -2.10 -9.81
CA PHE A 248 10.72 -0.98 -10.70
C PHE A 248 11.00 -1.29 -12.17
N MET A 249 12.03 -2.07 -12.46
CA MET A 249 12.36 -2.52 -13.80
C MET A 249 11.26 -3.43 -14.38
N GLY A 250 10.82 -4.44 -13.61
CA GLY A 250 9.70 -5.28 -14.01
C GLY A 250 8.40 -4.49 -14.19
N ARG A 251 8.12 -3.53 -13.30
CA ARG A 251 6.93 -2.66 -13.45
C ARG A 251 7.04 -1.73 -14.66
N TYR A 252 8.24 -1.31 -15.03
CA TYR A 252 8.46 -0.47 -16.21
C TYR A 252 8.12 -1.27 -17.46
N GLU A 253 8.61 -2.50 -17.56
CA GLU A 253 8.31 -3.42 -18.65
C GLU A 253 6.82 -3.73 -18.75
N ASP A 254 6.17 -4.05 -17.62
CA ASP A 254 4.71 -4.26 -17.57
C ASP A 254 3.93 -2.99 -18.00
N SER A 255 4.46 -1.80 -17.70
CA SER A 255 3.89 -0.52 -18.12
C SER A 255 4.04 -0.27 -19.61
N VAL A 256 5.22 -0.48 -20.19
CA VAL A 256 5.45 -0.23 -21.63
C VAL A 256 4.84 -1.31 -22.53
N TYR A 257 4.48 -2.47 -21.98
CA TYR A 257 3.76 -3.52 -22.71
C TYR A 257 2.52 -3.00 -23.44
N ALA A 258 2.29 -3.49 -24.66
CA ALA A 258 1.15 -3.13 -25.49
C ALA A 258 0.39 -4.41 -25.89
N PRO A 259 -0.89 -4.58 -25.46
CA PRO A 259 -1.71 -5.71 -25.88
C PRO A 259 -1.81 -5.80 -27.41
N GLY A 260 -1.68 -7.02 -27.96
CA GLY A 260 -1.75 -7.25 -29.41
C GLY A 260 -0.41 -7.16 -30.15
N ALA A 261 0.70 -6.88 -29.47
CA ALA A 261 2.03 -7.18 -30.02
C ALA A 261 2.14 -8.70 -30.29
N LYS A 262 2.80 -9.10 -31.39
CA LYS A 262 2.96 -10.52 -31.84
C LYS A 262 3.88 -11.36 -30.93
N SER A 263 3.86 -11.09 -29.64
CA SER A 263 4.67 -11.73 -28.62
C SER A 263 3.87 -12.87 -27.97
N PRO A 264 4.43 -14.09 -27.83
CA PRO A 264 3.84 -15.17 -27.04
C PRO A 264 3.46 -14.70 -25.62
N PHE A 265 2.42 -15.32 -25.03
CA PHE A 265 1.93 -14.96 -23.69
C PHE A 265 2.98 -15.16 -22.57
N THR A 266 3.92 -16.10 -22.74
CA THR A 266 5.10 -16.28 -21.87
C THR A 266 6.00 -15.03 -21.76
N LEU A 267 5.81 -14.03 -22.63
CA LEU A 267 6.50 -12.73 -22.63
C LEU A 267 5.60 -11.56 -22.15
N ALA A 268 4.33 -11.79 -21.78
CA ALA A 268 3.39 -10.71 -21.43
C ALA A 268 3.58 -10.17 -19.99
N LEU A 269 4.14 -10.97 -19.09
CA LEU A 269 4.53 -10.58 -17.73
C LEU A 269 6.06 -10.70 -17.59
N GLN A 270 6.80 -9.83 -18.29
CA GLN A 270 8.27 -9.78 -18.24
C GLN A 270 8.78 -9.60 -16.80
N SER A 271 7.95 -9.03 -15.92
CA SER A 271 8.18 -8.94 -14.47
C SER A 271 8.54 -10.27 -13.80
N PHE A 272 8.12 -11.42 -14.32
CA PHE A 272 8.52 -12.71 -13.74
C PHE A 272 10.03 -12.99 -13.79
N SER A 273 10.72 -12.56 -14.85
CA SER A 273 12.18 -12.69 -14.94
C SER A 273 12.90 -11.82 -13.90
N HIS A 274 12.35 -10.63 -13.63
CA HIS A 274 12.81 -9.75 -12.55
C HIS A 274 12.55 -10.37 -11.18
N HIS A 275 11.44 -11.10 -11.00
CA HIS A 275 11.19 -11.82 -9.75
C HIS A 275 12.24 -12.92 -9.52
N ASP A 276 12.63 -13.67 -10.54
CA ASP A 276 13.71 -14.65 -10.41
C ASP A 276 15.05 -13.98 -10.04
N GLY A 277 15.35 -12.83 -10.64
CA GLY A 277 16.49 -11.99 -10.26
C GLY A 277 16.41 -11.51 -8.80
N ALA A 278 15.23 -11.06 -8.35
CA ALA A 278 15.00 -10.64 -6.97
C ALA A 278 15.20 -11.79 -5.98
N LEU A 279 14.73 -13.00 -6.32
CA LEU A 279 14.95 -14.20 -5.51
C LEU A 279 16.44 -14.55 -5.41
N ALA A 280 17.20 -14.41 -6.50
CA ALA A 280 18.65 -14.61 -6.49
C ALA A 280 19.39 -13.58 -5.62
N ILE A 281 19.00 -12.30 -5.67
CA ILE A 281 19.55 -11.25 -4.80
C ILE A 281 19.21 -11.55 -3.34
N LEU A 282 17.97 -11.95 -3.05
CA LEU A 282 17.52 -12.33 -1.72
C LEU A 282 18.29 -13.55 -1.18
N LYS A 283 18.66 -14.49 -2.05
CA LYS A 283 19.52 -15.62 -1.68
C LYS A 283 20.93 -15.16 -1.29
N VAL A 284 21.52 -14.20 -2.02
CA VAL A 284 22.81 -13.61 -1.64
C VAL A 284 22.71 -12.92 -0.27
N TRP A 285 21.63 -12.19 0.00
CA TRP A 285 21.38 -11.63 1.32
C TRP A 285 21.35 -12.71 2.40
N ASN A 286 20.51 -13.74 2.20
CA ASN A 286 20.34 -14.85 3.12
C ASN A 286 21.67 -15.52 3.47
N ASP A 287 22.48 -15.83 2.47
CA ASP A 287 23.70 -16.63 2.65
C ASP A 287 24.87 -15.82 3.20
N ARG A 288 24.97 -14.53 2.86
CA ARG A 288 26.19 -13.72 3.12
C ARG A 288 25.98 -12.51 4.01
N LEU A 289 24.82 -11.85 3.94
CA LEU A 289 24.61 -10.52 4.54
C LEU A 289 23.71 -10.55 5.78
N SER A 290 22.84 -11.55 5.91
CA SER A 290 21.88 -11.73 7.02
C SER A 290 22.54 -11.78 8.39
N ARG A 291 23.79 -12.27 8.48
CA ARG A 291 24.56 -12.34 9.73
C ARG A 291 24.98 -10.97 10.26
N GLY A 292 25.16 -10.00 9.35
CA GLY A 292 25.65 -8.67 9.68
C GLY A 292 24.56 -7.64 9.95
N ARG A 293 23.36 -7.83 9.38
CA ARG A 293 22.19 -6.94 9.59
C ARG A 293 20.89 -7.74 9.49
N PRO A 294 19.88 -7.44 10.34
CA PRO A 294 18.56 -8.04 10.24
C PRO A 294 17.87 -7.65 8.94
N ALA A 295 16.80 -8.38 8.59
CA ALA A 295 15.99 -8.09 7.42
C ALA A 295 15.45 -6.66 7.45
N THR A 296 15.65 -5.92 6.36
CA THR A 296 15.05 -4.61 6.15
C THR A 296 13.60 -4.77 5.70
N ASN A 297 12.83 -3.67 5.68
CA ASN A 297 11.49 -3.69 5.09
C ASN A 297 11.53 -4.07 3.59
N VAL A 298 12.60 -3.72 2.87
CA VAL A 298 12.78 -4.14 1.47
C VAL A 298 12.96 -5.64 1.36
N ILE A 299 13.78 -6.25 2.21
CA ILE A 299 13.98 -7.69 2.27
C ILE A 299 12.67 -8.42 2.60
N LYS A 300 11.97 -7.98 3.64
CA LYS A 300 10.66 -8.52 4.06
C LYS A 300 9.63 -8.46 2.93
N HIS A 301 9.44 -7.29 2.32
CA HIS A 301 8.48 -7.15 1.24
C HIS A 301 8.91 -7.86 -0.05
N THR A 302 10.21 -7.94 -0.34
CA THR A 302 10.74 -8.74 -1.46
C THR A 302 10.32 -10.20 -1.30
N ARG A 303 10.52 -10.79 -0.11
CA ARG A 303 10.05 -12.15 0.19
C ARG A 303 8.56 -12.31 -0.10
N ARG A 304 7.70 -11.42 0.40
CA ARG A 304 6.25 -11.44 0.12
C ARG A 304 5.94 -11.35 -1.38
N GLY A 305 6.71 -10.54 -2.11
CA GLY A 305 6.63 -10.47 -3.56
C GLY A 305 6.95 -11.81 -4.22
N MET A 306 7.97 -12.52 -3.73
CA MET A 306 8.36 -13.84 -4.25
C MET A 306 7.32 -14.91 -3.95
N ILE A 307 6.72 -14.91 -2.75
CA ILE A 307 5.62 -15.83 -2.40
C ILE A 307 4.44 -15.62 -3.36
N ARG A 308 4.03 -14.36 -3.59
CA ARG A 308 2.96 -14.03 -4.54
C ARG A 308 3.30 -14.44 -5.97
N SER A 309 4.55 -14.22 -6.38
CA SER A 309 5.01 -14.64 -7.70
C SER A 309 5.02 -16.16 -7.84
N ALA A 310 5.37 -16.91 -6.80
CA ALA A 310 5.34 -18.37 -6.82
C ALA A 310 3.90 -18.88 -6.97
N LEU A 311 2.96 -18.31 -6.21
CA LEU A 311 1.52 -18.60 -6.34
C LEU A 311 0.99 -18.37 -7.76
N MET A 312 1.34 -17.24 -8.38
CA MET A 312 0.89 -16.90 -9.73
C MET A 312 1.55 -17.73 -10.83
N ARG A 313 2.65 -18.43 -10.53
CA ARG A 313 3.40 -19.24 -11.49
C ARG A 313 3.32 -20.74 -11.22
N ASN A 314 2.60 -21.15 -10.17
CA ASN A 314 2.61 -22.52 -9.63
C ASN A 314 4.06 -23.04 -9.41
N ALA A 315 4.96 -22.15 -8.99
CA ALA A 315 6.39 -22.42 -8.84
C ALA A 315 6.74 -22.83 -7.41
N ALA A 316 7.79 -23.64 -7.25
CA ALA A 316 8.31 -24.03 -5.95
C ALA A 316 8.90 -22.84 -5.19
N LEU A 317 8.66 -22.78 -3.88
CA LEU A 317 9.40 -21.89 -2.98
C LEU A 317 10.60 -22.65 -2.39
N PRO A 318 11.82 -22.09 -2.48
CA PRO A 318 12.98 -22.66 -1.79
C PRO A 318 12.78 -22.71 -0.27
N GLU A 319 13.22 -23.78 0.39
CA GLU A 319 13.04 -23.97 1.85
C GLU A 319 13.56 -22.79 2.69
N TRP A 320 14.73 -22.24 2.31
CA TRP A 320 15.36 -21.13 3.04
C TRP A 320 14.51 -19.86 3.06
N ILE A 321 13.58 -19.69 2.11
CA ILE A 321 12.72 -18.52 2.13
C ILE A 321 11.56 -18.71 3.10
N CYS A 322 11.07 -19.93 3.34
CA CYS A 322 9.75 -20.23 3.90
C CYS A 322 9.47 -19.62 5.29
N ASP A 323 10.46 -19.56 6.17
CA ASP A 323 10.30 -19.06 7.54
C ASP A 323 10.27 -17.52 7.59
N GLY A 324 9.07 -16.97 7.79
CA GLY A 324 8.86 -15.53 7.90
C GLY A 324 9.53 -14.84 9.08
N THR A 325 9.77 -15.57 10.17
CA THR A 325 10.38 -14.99 11.39
C THR A 325 11.79 -14.50 11.11
N PHE A 326 12.52 -15.24 10.28
CA PHE A 326 13.86 -14.88 9.81
C PHE A 326 13.88 -13.57 9.00
N PHE A 327 12.76 -13.22 8.36
CA PHE A 327 12.59 -11.99 7.59
C PHE A 327 11.94 -10.85 8.41
N GLY A 328 11.75 -11.04 9.71
CA GLY A 328 11.20 -10.04 10.63
C GLY A 328 9.66 -9.96 10.66
N GLU A 329 8.97 -10.93 10.07
CA GLU A 329 7.51 -11.05 10.13
C GLU A 329 7.08 -11.52 11.53
N HIS A 330 5.98 -10.96 12.06
CA HIS A 330 5.47 -11.28 13.40
C HIS A 330 3.96 -11.02 13.50
N GLY A 331 3.30 -11.64 14.49
CA GLY A 331 1.86 -11.48 14.70
C GLY A 331 1.03 -11.99 13.51
N LEU A 332 -0.06 -11.30 13.21
CA LEU A 332 -1.00 -11.64 12.12
C LEU A 332 -0.31 -11.74 10.74
N ASP A 333 0.67 -10.87 10.52
CA ASP A 333 1.47 -10.84 9.30
C ASP A 333 2.19 -12.18 9.06
N LEU A 334 2.84 -12.72 10.10
CA LEU A 334 3.54 -14.00 10.03
C LEU A 334 2.56 -15.17 9.85
N GLU A 335 1.46 -15.17 10.60
CA GLU A 335 0.43 -16.22 10.53
C GLU A 335 -0.16 -16.31 9.10
N TYR A 336 -0.53 -15.16 8.53
CA TYR A 336 -1.05 -15.10 7.17
C TYR A 336 0.01 -15.53 6.14
N ASP A 337 1.24 -15.01 6.23
CA ASP A 337 2.31 -15.35 5.29
C ASP A 337 2.64 -16.86 5.32
N GLN A 338 2.59 -17.52 6.49
CA GLN A 338 2.75 -18.98 6.61
C GLN A 338 1.69 -19.76 5.85
N ILE A 339 0.42 -19.34 5.92
CA ILE A 339 -0.69 -19.97 5.19
C ILE A 339 -0.47 -19.80 3.67
N ILE A 340 -0.07 -18.60 3.23
CA ILE A 340 0.20 -18.31 1.81
C ILE A 340 1.40 -19.12 1.28
N VAL A 341 2.48 -19.29 2.07
CA VAL A 341 3.63 -20.14 1.71
C VAL A 341 3.20 -21.60 1.50
N ARG A 342 2.41 -22.14 2.45
CA ARG A 342 1.88 -23.51 2.34
C ARG A 342 0.98 -23.68 1.12
N LEU A 343 0.08 -22.72 0.86
CA LEU A 343 -0.76 -22.73 -0.34
C LEU A 343 0.07 -22.72 -1.63
N ALA A 344 1.17 -21.95 -1.68
CA ALA A 344 2.07 -21.94 -2.84
C ALA A 344 2.72 -23.30 -3.08
N ASN A 345 3.21 -23.94 -2.02
CA ASN A 345 3.84 -25.26 -2.09
C ASN A 345 2.84 -26.36 -2.44
N LEU A 346 1.65 -26.38 -1.83
CA LEU A 346 0.56 -27.29 -2.16
C LEU A 346 0.24 -27.24 -3.67
N ARG A 347 0.05 -26.03 -4.20
CA ARG A 347 -0.27 -25.83 -5.62
C ARG A 347 0.87 -26.29 -6.52
N HIS A 348 2.12 -25.93 -6.19
CA HIS A 348 3.27 -26.41 -6.93
C HIS A 348 3.31 -27.95 -7.00
N GLN A 349 3.12 -28.62 -5.86
CA GLN A 349 3.11 -30.09 -5.79
C GLN A 349 1.97 -30.70 -6.61
N LEU A 350 0.77 -30.11 -6.58
CA LEU A 350 -0.35 -30.57 -7.39
C LEU A 350 -0.07 -30.47 -8.90
N PHE A 351 0.51 -29.35 -9.35
CA PHE A 351 0.85 -29.17 -10.76
C PHE A 351 1.98 -30.10 -11.20
N ALA A 352 3.01 -30.28 -10.37
CA ALA A 352 4.07 -31.26 -10.64
C ALA A 352 3.50 -32.70 -10.74
N LEU A 353 2.57 -33.06 -9.85
CA LEU A 353 1.89 -34.37 -9.88
C LEU A 353 1.02 -34.53 -11.14
N THR A 354 0.42 -33.45 -11.64
CA THR A 354 -0.37 -33.46 -12.89
C THR A 354 0.53 -33.75 -14.10
N ASP A 355 1.74 -33.20 -14.12
CA ASP A 355 2.71 -33.40 -15.21
C ASP A 355 3.35 -34.80 -15.18
N GLU A 356 3.38 -35.46 -14.00
CA GLU A 356 3.90 -36.82 -13.79
C GLU A 356 2.93 -37.94 -14.22
N LEU A 357 1.79 -37.62 -14.84
CA LEU A 357 0.75 -38.60 -15.17
C LEU A 357 1.33 -39.77 -15.99
N PRO A 358 1.17 -41.05 -15.55
CA PRO A 358 1.87 -42.17 -16.17
C PRO A 358 1.48 -42.37 -17.64
N SER A 359 2.44 -42.15 -18.55
CA SER A 359 2.36 -42.68 -19.91
C SER A 359 2.47 -44.21 -19.84
N SER A 360 1.53 -44.91 -20.46
CA SER A 360 1.20 -46.33 -20.26
C SER A 360 2.40 -47.31 -20.11
N GLY A 361 2.38 -48.17 -19.08
CA GLY A 361 3.37 -49.25 -18.88
C GLY A 361 3.00 -50.28 -17.79
N PRO A 362 3.64 -51.46 -17.70
CA PRO A 362 3.25 -52.54 -16.79
C PRO A 362 3.44 -52.24 -15.28
N SER A 363 4.13 -51.16 -14.92
CA SER A 363 4.28 -50.67 -13.53
C SER A 363 3.08 -49.84 -13.02
N LEU A 364 2.01 -49.72 -13.82
CA LEU A 364 0.88 -48.80 -13.62
C LEU A 364 0.16 -48.97 -12.27
N LEU A 365 -0.04 -50.18 -11.76
CA LEU A 365 -0.86 -50.38 -10.54
C LEU A 365 -0.20 -49.79 -9.28
N GLN A 366 1.12 -49.92 -9.15
CA GLN A 366 1.85 -49.36 -8.01
C GLN A 366 1.99 -47.83 -8.14
N SER A 367 2.25 -47.33 -9.35
CA SER A 367 2.28 -45.88 -9.61
C SER A 367 0.91 -45.23 -9.42
N THR A 368 -0.18 -45.92 -9.74
CA THR A 368 -1.55 -45.40 -9.53
C THR A 368 -1.90 -45.35 -8.04
N SER A 369 -1.51 -46.37 -7.25
CA SER A 369 -1.73 -46.34 -5.80
C SER A 369 -0.94 -45.21 -5.12
N GLU A 370 0.31 -45.00 -5.53
CA GLU A 370 1.14 -43.91 -5.00
C GLU A 370 0.61 -42.53 -5.41
N TYR A 371 0.16 -42.39 -6.66
CA TYR A 371 -0.48 -41.18 -7.18
C TYR A 371 -1.74 -40.81 -6.39
N ILE A 372 -2.63 -41.78 -6.16
CA ILE A 372 -3.85 -41.57 -5.36
C ILE A 372 -3.49 -41.18 -3.92
N SER A 373 -2.52 -41.85 -3.31
CA SER A 373 -2.08 -41.51 -1.94
C SER A 373 -1.51 -40.09 -1.84
N ARG A 374 -0.75 -39.64 -2.85
CA ARG A 374 -0.27 -38.24 -2.92
C ARG A 374 -1.42 -37.25 -3.11
N LEU A 375 -2.43 -37.56 -3.93
CA LEU A 375 -3.62 -36.71 -4.06
C LEU A 375 -4.41 -36.60 -2.75
N GLU A 376 -4.57 -37.70 -2.02
CA GLU A 376 -5.22 -37.71 -0.70
C GLU A 376 -4.46 -36.84 0.31
N GLN A 377 -3.12 -36.93 0.33
CA GLN A 377 -2.28 -36.07 1.17
C GLN A 377 -2.46 -34.58 0.82
N LEU A 378 -2.52 -34.25 -0.47
CA LEU A 378 -2.76 -32.88 -0.93
C LEU A 378 -4.17 -32.39 -0.55
N ASP A 379 -5.21 -33.24 -0.62
CA ASP A 379 -6.55 -32.81 -0.17
C ASP A 379 -6.59 -32.59 1.35
N ILE A 380 -5.93 -33.45 2.14
CA ILE A 380 -5.82 -33.26 3.59
C ILE A 380 -5.12 -31.94 3.92
N GLU A 381 -4.02 -31.62 3.24
CA GLU A 381 -3.33 -30.34 3.44
C GLU A 381 -4.21 -29.15 3.01
N ALA A 382 -4.93 -29.26 1.90
CA ALA A 382 -5.84 -28.22 1.42
C ALA A 382 -7.03 -28.00 2.38
N GLN A 383 -7.54 -29.06 3.02
CA GLN A 383 -8.55 -28.97 4.07
C GLN A 383 -8.02 -28.25 5.31
N SER A 384 -6.81 -28.61 5.77
CA SER A 384 -6.14 -27.92 6.87
C SER A 384 -5.94 -26.44 6.55
N LEU A 385 -5.52 -26.10 5.32
CA LEU A 385 -5.33 -24.71 4.92
C LEU A 385 -6.62 -23.89 4.95
N ASP A 386 -7.74 -24.45 4.51
CA ASP A 386 -9.03 -23.75 4.58
C ASP A 386 -9.43 -23.47 6.03
N ALA A 387 -9.17 -24.40 6.96
CA ALA A 387 -9.38 -24.21 8.38
C ALA A 387 -8.44 -23.16 9.00
N ASP A 388 -7.16 -23.15 8.59
CA ASP A 388 -6.18 -22.18 9.06
C ASP A 388 -6.49 -20.76 8.59
N PHE A 389 -7.06 -20.58 7.40
CA PHE A 389 -7.58 -19.28 6.96
C PHE A 389 -8.68 -18.76 7.88
N GLU A 390 -9.62 -19.61 8.28
CA GLU A 390 -10.70 -19.25 9.21
C GLU A 390 -10.18 -18.98 10.63
N ALA A 391 -9.16 -19.72 11.09
CA ALA A 391 -8.49 -19.43 12.35
C ALA A 391 -7.75 -18.09 12.32
N CYS A 392 -7.00 -17.82 11.24
CA CYS A 392 -6.23 -16.59 11.09
C CYS A 392 -7.13 -15.35 11.02
N ILE A 393 -8.26 -15.41 10.30
CA ILE A 393 -9.17 -14.27 10.23
C ILE A 393 -9.81 -13.96 11.60
N ALA A 394 -9.97 -14.95 12.48
CA ALA A 394 -10.47 -14.74 13.84
C ALA A 394 -9.52 -13.92 14.73
N HIS A 395 -8.22 -13.90 14.42
CA HIS A 395 -7.21 -13.08 15.12
C HIS A 395 -7.13 -11.64 14.61
N VAL A 396 -7.82 -11.31 13.51
CA VAL A 396 -7.87 -9.95 12.98
C VAL A 396 -8.55 -9.03 14.00
N PRO A 397 -8.01 -7.82 14.28
CA PRO A 397 -8.63 -6.89 15.20
C PRO A 397 -10.09 -6.59 14.85
N ARG A 398 -10.99 -6.59 15.84
CA ARG A 398 -12.42 -6.29 15.64
C ARG A 398 -12.68 -4.95 14.95
N THR A 399 -11.78 -3.99 15.14
CA THR A 399 -11.82 -2.69 14.47
C THR A 399 -11.68 -2.78 12.94
N TRP A 400 -11.22 -3.91 12.41
CA TRP A 400 -11.14 -4.23 10.99
C TRP A 400 -12.30 -5.13 10.53
N LEU A 401 -12.95 -5.82 11.47
CA LEU A 401 -13.97 -6.86 11.26
C LEU A 401 -15.40 -6.32 11.36
N HIS A 402 -15.85 -5.54 10.39
CA HIS A 402 -17.28 -5.28 10.22
C HIS A 402 -17.59 -5.05 8.72
N PRO A 403 -17.49 -6.07 7.84
CA PRO A 403 -18.12 -5.98 6.54
C PRO A 403 -19.62 -5.83 6.77
N GLN A 404 -20.11 -4.62 6.62
CA GLN A 404 -21.55 -4.38 6.63
C GLN A 404 -22.03 -4.61 5.20
N GLN A 405 -23.02 -5.47 5.07
CA GLN A 405 -23.64 -5.75 3.80
C GLN A 405 -24.75 -4.73 3.54
N HIS A 406 -24.76 -4.18 2.33
CA HIS A 406 -25.79 -3.24 1.90
C HIS A 406 -26.31 -3.67 0.53
N ALA A 407 -27.62 -3.49 0.33
CA ALA A 407 -28.27 -3.74 -0.95
C ALA A 407 -28.60 -2.38 -1.60
N LEU A 408 -28.01 -2.14 -2.77
CA LEU A 408 -28.29 -0.97 -3.59
C LEU A 408 -29.63 -1.14 -4.30
N SER A 409 -30.39 -0.04 -4.38
CA SER A 409 -31.67 -0.01 -5.07
C SER A 409 -31.50 0.18 -6.57
N LYS A 410 -32.52 -0.18 -7.37
CA LYS A 410 -32.54 0.11 -8.82
C LYS A 410 -32.54 1.61 -9.13
N THR A 411 -32.95 2.45 -8.18
CA THR A 411 -32.84 3.91 -8.28
C THR A 411 -31.41 4.40 -8.14
N ASP A 412 -30.54 3.66 -7.44
CA ASP A 412 -29.12 4.02 -7.30
C ASP A 412 -28.34 3.67 -8.57
N LEU A 413 -28.62 2.50 -9.16
CA LEU A 413 -28.00 1.99 -10.38
C LEU A 413 -29.00 1.12 -11.18
N PRO A 414 -29.19 1.37 -12.49
CA PRO A 414 -30.29 0.80 -13.25
C PRO A 414 -30.07 -0.65 -13.71
N SER A 415 -28.82 -1.14 -13.77
CA SER A 415 -28.50 -2.49 -14.26
C SER A 415 -27.28 -3.11 -13.55
N TRP A 416 -27.29 -4.44 -13.50
CA TRP A 416 -26.23 -5.29 -12.94
C TRP A 416 -26.03 -6.50 -13.87
N PRO A 417 -24.79 -6.94 -14.13
CA PRO A 417 -23.54 -6.29 -13.73
C PRO A 417 -23.31 -4.96 -14.48
N SER A 418 -22.63 -4.03 -13.82
CA SER A 418 -22.13 -2.78 -14.38
C SER A 418 -20.60 -2.75 -14.34
N ALA A 419 -19.98 -1.71 -14.91
CA ALA A 419 -18.52 -1.63 -15.00
C ALA A 419 -17.80 -1.56 -13.63
N ASP A 420 -18.47 -1.09 -12.58
CA ASP A 420 -17.92 -0.92 -11.24
C ASP A 420 -18.57 -1.85 -10.20
N PHE A 421 -19.67 -2.53 -10.54
CA PHE A 421 -20.45 -3.34 -9.61
C PHE A 421 -20.97 -4.61 -10.28
N TYR A 422 -20.68 -5.79 -9.74
CA TYR A 422 -21.19 -7.05 -10.27
C TYR A 422 -22.64 -7.31 -9.87
N SER A 423 -22.99 -7.01 -8.62
CA SER A 423 -24.30 -7.26 -8.03
C SER A 423 -24.80 -6.02 -7.25
N PRO A 424 -26.09 -5.94 -6.89
CA PRO A 424 -26.58 -4.85 -6.02
C PRO A 424 -26.07 -4.97 -4.58
N VAL A 425 -25.51 -6.11 -4.19
CA VAL A 425 -24.93 -6.32 -2.87
C VAL A 425 -23.50 -5.77 -2.84
N ILE A 426 -23.20 -5.00 -1.80
CA ILE A 426 -21.88 -4.43 -1.56
C ILE A 426 -21.48 -4.61 -0.10
N HIS A 427 -20.17 -4.66 0.14
CA HIS A 427 -19.59 -4.69 1.48
C HIS A 427 -18.90 -3.35 1.78
N SER A 428 -19.22 -2.76 2.93
CA SER A 428 -18.55 -1.57 3.42
C SER A 428 -17.66 -1.89 4.62
N TYR A 429 -16.60 -1.12 4.77
CA TYR A 429 -15.58 -1.32 5.78
C TYR A 429 -15.26 0.02 6.46
N PRO A 430 -14.60 0.02 7.63
CA PRO A 430 -14.15 1.28 8.24
C PRO A 430 -13.20 2.11 7.37
N ASN A 431 -12.42 1.46 6.49
CA ASN A 431 -11.48 2.09 5.57
C ASN A 431 -11.24 1.17 4.35
N PRO A 432 -11.04 1.71 3.13
CA PRO A 432 -10.61 0.96 1.94
C PRO A 432 -9.44 -0.01 2.16
N ALA A 433 -8.51 0.30 3.06
CA ALA A 433 -7.40 -0.59 3.39
C ALA A 433 -7.87 -1.95 3.94
N TYR A 434 -8.95 -1.97 4.71
CA TYR A 434 -9.52 -3.20 5.25
C TYR A 434 -10.34 -3.94 4.19
N ALA A 435 -11.02 -3.21 3.30
CA ALA A 435 -11.65 -3.82 2.12
C ALA A 435 -10.61 -4.55 1.27
N ALA A 436 -9.41 -3.97 1.10
CA ALA A 436 -8.32 -4.61 0.39
C ALA A 436 -7.80 -5.88 1.07
N LEU A 437 -7.69 -5.89 2.41
CA LEU A 437 -7.37 -7.09 3.18
C LEU A 437 -8.39 -8.21 2.93
N TRP A 438 -9.69 -7.89 3.03
CA TRP A 438 -10.76 -8.84 2.74
C TRP A 438 -10.75 -9.32 1.30
N GLY A 439 -10.46 -8.44 0.34
CA GLY A 439 -10.26 -8.83 -1.05
C GLY A 439 -9.12 -9.84 -1.22
N GLN A 440 -8.00 -9.66 -0.52
CA GLN A 440 -6.88 -10.62 -0.53
C GLN A 440 -7.27 -11.94 0.13
N TYR A 441 -7.98 -11.90 1.26
CA TYR A 441 -8.52 -13.08 1.94
C TYR A 441 -9.42 -13.90 1.02
N HIS A 442 -10.44 -13.26 0.41
CA HIS A 442 -11.35 -13.95 -0.50
C HIS A 442 -10.59 -14.56 -1.68
N ALA A 443 -9.71 -13.80 -2.34
CA ALA A 443 -8.91 -14.33 -3.45
C ALA A 443 -8.00 -15.52 -3.05
N ALA A 444 -7.40 -15.49 -1.86
CA ALA A 444 -6.58 -16.59 -1.36
C ALA A 444 -7.44 -17.84 -1.06
N ARG A 445 -8.62 -17.69 -0.45
CA ARG A 445 -9.55 -18.82 -0.24
C ARG A 445 -10.12 -19.35 -1.55
N MET A 446 -10.39 -18.49 -2.53
CA MET A 446 -10.76 -18.89 -3.88
C MET A 446 -9.68 -19.80 -4.51
N LEU A 447 -8.39 -19.49 -4.33
CA LEU A 447 -7.29 -20.37 -4.77
C LEU A 447 -7.32 -21.73 -4.07
N VAL A 448 -7.60 -21.79 -2.77
CA VAL A 448 -7.73 -23.07 -2.04
C VAL A 448 -8.87 -23.89 -2.64
N LYS A 449 -10.07 -23.31 -2.80
CA LYS A 449 -11.23 -24.01 -3.38
C LYS A 449 -10.97 -24.48 -4.82
N ASN A 450 -10.35 -23.64 -5.64
CA ASN A 450 -9.91 -24.03 -6.99
C ASN A 450 -8.93 -25.21 -6.94
N THR A 451 -7.98 -25.21 -6.00
CA THR A 451 -7.00 -26.29 -5.84
C THR A 451 -7.69 -27.60 -5.44
N ARG A 452 -8.65 -27.56 -4.51
CA ARG A 452 -9.43 -28.74 -4.10
C ARG A 452 -10.31 -29.29 -5.23
N LEU A 453 -10.93 -28.42 -6.02
CA LEU A 453 -11.68 -28.83 -7.21
C LEU A 453 -10.78 -29.54 -8.23
N ARG A 454 -9.54 -29.06 -8.44
CA ARG A 454 -8.55 -29.76 -9.28
C ARG A 454 -8.16 -31.13 -8.72
N ILE A 455 -7.91 -31.23 -7.41
CA ILE A 455 -7.60 -32.52 -6.76
C ILE A 455 -8.75 -33.50 -6.96
N LEU A 456 -10.00 -33.06 -6.77
CA LEU A 456 -11.19 -33.88 -6.96
C LEU A 456 -11.31 -34.36 -8.43
N ALA A 457 -11.09 -33.45 -9.39
CA ALA A 457 -11.10 -33.79 -10.82
C ALA A 457 -10.02 -34.82 -11.18
N LEU A 458 -8.80 -34.68 -10.63
CA LEU A 458 -7.69 -35.61 -10.87
C LEU A 458 -7.88 -36.97 -10.17
N SER A 459 -8.66 -37.01 -9.10
CA SER A 459 -8.97 -38.24 -8.36
C SER A 459 -10.00 -39.12 -9.08
N ASN A 460 -10.59 -38.65 -10.19
CA ASN A 460 -11.73 -39.29 -10.87
C ASN A 460 -12.86 -39.68 -9.91
N SER A 461 -13.06 -38.89 -8.86
CA SER A 461 -14.11 -39.14 -7.89
C SER A 461 -15.46 -38.77 -8.48
N GLU A 462 -16.42 -39.70 -8.47
CA GLU A 462 -17.83 -39.41 -8.81
C GLU A 462 -18.59 -38.71 -7.66
N ASP A 463 -17.86 -38.14 -6.69
CA ASP A 463 -18.46 -37.38 -5.58
C ASP A 463 -18.99 -36.01 -6.04
N THR A 464 -20.13 -36.08 -6.71
CA THR A 464 -20.88 -34.95 -7.25
C THR A 464 -21.37 -34.00 -6.14
N LEU A 465 -21.62 -34.51 -4.93
CA LEU A 465 -22.08 -33.68 -3.80
C LEU A 465 -20.95 -32.77 -3.31
N THR A 466 -19.76 -33.33 -3.08
CA THR A 466 -18.59 -32.54 -2.67
C THR A 466 -18.17 -31.56 -3.76
N GLN A 467 -18.20 -31.98 -5.02
CA GLN A 467 -17.93 -31.09 -6.15
C GLN A 467 -18.91 -29.90 -6.17
N GLN A 468 -20.21 -30.16 -6.06
CA GLN A 468 -21.23 -29.12 -6.04
C GLN A 468 -21.06 -28.18 -4.85
N GLN A 469 -20.70 -28.71 -3.68
CA GLN A 469 -20.41 -27.91 -2.49
C GLN A 469 -19.25 -26.93 -2.73
N PHE A 470 -18.12 -27.40 -3.29
CA PHE A 470 -16.99 -26.52 -3.58
C PHE A 470 -17.30 -25.49 -4.66
N LEU A 471 -18.10 -25.83 -5.67
CA LEU A 471 -18.58 -24.86 -6.66
C LEU A 471 -19.48 -23.79 -6.03
N CYS A 472 -20.35 -24.16 -5.10
CA CYS A 472 -21.16 -23.21 -4.32
C CYS A 472 -20.28 -22.30 -3.45
N ASP A 473 -19.29 -22.86 -2.74
CA ASP A 473 -18.32 -22.09 -1.94
C ASP A 473 -17.54 -21.09 -2.82
N MET A 474 -17.06 -21.57 -3.99
CA MET A 474 -16.35 -20.78 -4.99
C MET A 474 -17.21 -19.61 -5.49
N GLN A 475 -18.50 -19.86 -5.77
CA GLN A 475 -19.45 -18.81 -6.18
C GLN A 475 -19.70 -17.79 -5.05
N SER A 476 -19.82 -18.25 -3.80
CA SER A 476 -19.98 -17.38 -2.63
C SER A 476 -18.77 -16.46 -2.46
N LEU A 477 -17.56 -17.02 -2.44
CA LEU A 477 -16.32 -16.25 -2.29
C LEU A 477 -16.12 -15.25 -3.44
N SER A 478 -16.49 -15.64 -4.66
CA SER A 478 -16.44 -14.74 -5.82
C SER A 478 -17.41 -13.57 -5.66
N ASN A 479 -18.63 -13.81 -5.15
CA ASN A 479 -19.60 -12.77 -4.84
C ASN A 479 -19.12 -11.84 -3.73
N ASP A 480 -18.48 -12.37 -2.69
CA ASP A 480 -17.92 -11.58 -1.59
C ASP A 480 -16.79 -10.66 -2.07
N LEU A 481 -15.87 -11.20 -2.89
CA LEU A 481 -14.83 -10.41 -3.54
C LEU A 481 -15.43 -9.31 -4.42
N ALA A 482 -16.40 -9.65 -5.27
CA ALA A 482 -17.07 -8.70 -6.15
C ALA A 482 -17.80 -7.58 -5.36
N SER A 483 -18.37 -7.91 -4.21
CA SER A 483 -19.06 -6.97 -3.31
C SER A 483 -18.10 -6.05 -2.55
N THR A 484 -16.84 -6.47 -2.37
CA THR A 484 -15.78 -5.70 -1.69
C THR A 484 -15.16 -4.63 -2.60
N ILE A 485 -15.04 -4.93 -3.90
CA ILE A 485 -14.36 -4.09 -4.90
C ILE A 485 -14.88 -2.64 -4.96
N PRO A 486 -16.20 -2.36 -5.01
CA PRO A 486 -16.70 -0.98 -5.09
C PRO A 486 -16.23 -0.09 -3.94
N PHE A 487 -16.19 -0.62 -2.72
CA PHE A 487 -15.77 0.12 -1.55
C PHE A 487 -14.26 0.38 -1.55
N ALA A 488 -13.44 -0.64 -1.88
CA ALA A 488 -11.99 -0.49 -2.00
C ALA A 488 -11.60 0.58 -3.04
N LEU A 489 -12.40 0.72 -4.10
CA LEU A 489 -12.23 1.71 -5.16
C LEU A 489 -12.91 3.05 -4.88
N GLN A 490 -13.45 3.26 -3.67
CA GLN A 490 -14.10 4.51 -3.27
C GLN A 490 -15.31 4.91 -4.16
N ARG A 491 -15.89 3.94 -4.88
CA ARG A 491 -17.16 4.11 -5.61
C ARG A 491 -18.34 4.20 -4.67
N VAL A 492 -18.13 3.77 -3.44
CA VAL A 492 -19.10 3.79 -2.36
C VAL A 492 -18.41 4.34 -1.13
N ARG A 493 -19.11 5.18 -0.37
CA ARG A 493 -18.66 5.68 0.94
C ARG A 493 -19.77 5.55 1.96
N LEU A 494 -19.37 5.37 3.21
CA LEU A 494 -20.27 5.56 4.35
C LEU A 494 -20.63 7.04 4.43
N ALA A 495 -21.91 7.35 4.59
CA ALA A 495 -22.36 8.70 4.84
C ALA A 495 -21.99 9.09 6.27
N ASP A 496 -21.68 10.38 6.48
CA ASP A 496 -21.44 10.91 7.81
C ASP A 496 -22.72 10.81 8.63
N THR A 497 -22.77 9.85 9.56
CA THR A 497 -23.89 9.75 10.51
C THR A 497 -23.73 10.84 11.55
N SER A 498 -24.73 11.72 11.64
CA SER A 498 -24.86 12.58 12.82
C SER A 498 -24.94 11.68 14.07
N PRO A 499 -24.21 11.97 15.16
CA PRO A 499 -24.15 11.12 16.35
C PRO A 499 -25.51 10.90 17.06
N LEU A 500 -26.58 11.56 16.59
CA LEU A 500 -27.96 11.40 17.08
C LEU A 500 -28.83 10.42 16.26
N SER A 501 -28.32 9.86 15.15
CA SER A 501 -29.07 8.93 14.30
C SER A 501 -28.82 7.48 14.72
N SER A 502 -29.82 6.82 15.31
CA SER A 502 -29.81 5.39 15.67
C SER A 502 -29.96 4.43 14.48
N HIS A 503 -29.78 4.90 13.25
CA HIS A 503 -29.92 4.09 12.04
C HIS A 503 -28.58 3.53 11.57
N THR A 504 -28.65 2.34 10.94
CA THR A 504 -27.58 1.73 10.17
C THR A 504 -26.85 2.77 9.31
N PRO A 505 -25.51 2.75 9.25
CA PRO A 505 -24.75 3.75 8.50
C PRO A 505 -25.19 3.71 7.04
N SER A 506 -25.73 4.83 6.56
CA SER A 506 -26.24 4.91 5.20
C SER A 506 -25.07 4.98 4.21
N ILE A 507 -25.28 4.40 3.04
CA ILE A 507 -24.29 4.38 1.98
C ILE A 507 -24.60 5.43 0.92
N LYS A 508 -23.55 6.11 0.47
CA LYS A 508 -23.61 7.02 -0.68
C LYS A 508 -22.80 6.45 -1.85
N VAL A 509 -23.48 6.24 -2.98
CA VAL A 509 -22.84 5.90 -4.25
C VAL A 509 -22.16 7.16 -4.81
N ASN A 510 -20.90 7.01 -5.24
CA ASN A 510 -20.04 8.09 -5.69
C ASN A 510 -19.43 7.79 -7.07
N LEU A 511 -20.29 7.71 -8.10
CA LEU A 511 -19.86 7.42 -9.48
C LEU A 511 -18.98 8.53 -10.08
N ASN A 512 -19.08 9.75 -9.57
CA ASN A 512 -18.30 10.90 -10.02
C ASN A 512 -16.87 10.92 -9.44
N TYR A 513 -16.58 10.09 -8.43
CA TYR A 513 -15.22 9.98 -7.91
C TYR A 513 -14.29 9.41 -8.97
N GLN A 514 -13.22 10.14 -9.24
CA GLN A 514 -12.12 9.63 -10.05
C GLN A 514 -11.32 8.64 -9.21
N ILE A 515 -11.41 7.36 -9.54
CA ILE A 515 -10.62 6.30 -8.90
C ILE A 515 -9.14 6.70 -9.00
N LYS A 516 -8.46 6.77 -7.85
CA LYS A 516 -7.02 7.04 -7.83
C LYS A 516 -6.25 5.76 -8.15
N PRO A 517 -5.09 5.84 -8.81
CA PRO A 517 -4.22 4.68 -9.01
C PRO A 517 -3.82 3.99 -7.69
N SER A 518 -3.67 4.76 -6.60
CA SER A 518 -3.47 4.23 -5.25
C SER A 518 -4.59 3.30 -4.79
N ASP A 519 -5.85 3.68 -5.01
CA ASP A 519 -7.03 2.92 -4.61
C ASP A 519 -7.16 1.66 -5.48
N ALA A 520 -6.91 1.80 -6.78
CA ALA A 520 -6.91 0.69 -7.73
C ALA A 520 -5.86 -0.38 -7.37
N SER A 521 -4.66 0.04 -6.97
CA SER A 521 -3.55 -0.87 -6.64
C SER A 521 -3.90 -1.85 -5.52
N LEU A 522 -4.82 -1.50 -4.63
CA LEU A 522 -5.23 -2.33 -3.50
C LEU A 522 -5.93 -3.64 -3.94
N ILE A 523 -6.55 -3.65 -5.12
CA ILE A 523 -7.39 -4.77 -5.57
C ILE A 523 -6.93 -5.40 -6.89
N ILE A 524 -5.79 -4.95 -7.45
CA ILE A 524 -5.18 -5.54 -8.65
C ILE A 524 -4.85 -7.02 -8.44
N TRP A 525 -4.19 -7.37 -7.33
CA TRP A 525 -3.81 -8.77 -7.07
C TRP A 525 -5.03 -9.69 -6.87
N PRO A 526 -6.03 -9.35 -6.02
CA PRO A 526 -7.27 -10.13 -5.92
C PRO A 526 -7.99 -10.34 -7.26
N LEU A 527 -8.09 -9.29 -8.08
CA LEU A 527 -8.68 -9.38 -9.42
C LEU A 527 -7.86 -10.27 -10.36
N THR A 528 -6.53 -10.19 -10.29
CA THR A 528 -5.62 -11.02 -11.08
C THR A 528 -5.90 -12.49 -10.79
N ILE A 529 -5.92 -12.87 -9.52
CA ILE A 529 -6.27 -14.23 -9.10
C ILE A 529 -7.66 -14.63 -9.62
N ALA A 530 -8.71 -13.88 -9.27
CA ALA A 530 -10.09 -14.23 -9.60
C ALA A 530 -10.36 -14.33 -11.12
N SER A 531 -9.69 -13.50 -11.91
CA SER A 531 -9.79 -13.52 -13.38
C SER A 531 -9.10 -14.71 -14.04
N SER A 532 -8.23 -15.42 -13.32
CA SER A 532 -7.39 -16.49 -13.83
C SER A 532 -7.81 -17.89 -13.39
N LEU A 533 -8.69 -18.02 -12.39
CA LEU A 533 -9.14 -19.32 -11.88
C LEU A 533 -10.05 -20.06 -12.88
N GLU A 534 -9.94 -21.38 -12.92
CA GLU A 534 -10.69 -22.27 -13.81
C GLU A 534 -12.17 -22.36 -13.41
N TYR A 535 -12.45 -22.55 -12.11
CA TYR A 535 -13.80 -22.86 -11.61
C TYR A 535 -14.63 -21.65 -11.19
N VAL A 536 -14.21 -20.43 -11.55
CA VAL A 536 -15.06 -19.23 -11.42
C VAL A 536 -16.10 -19.23 -12.53
N SER A 537 -17.35 -18.87 -12.21
CA SER A 537 -18.42 -18.86 -13.21
C SER A 537 -18.07 -17.99 -14.42
N PRO A 538 -18.40 -18.42 -15.66
CA PRO A 538 -17.96 -17.72 -16.87
C PRO A 538 -18.32 -16.22 -16.90
N GLU A 539 -19.54 -15.87 -16.50
CA GLU A 539 -20.02 -14.49 -16.45
C GLU A 539 -19.20 -13.62 -15.48
N GLN A 540 -18.91 -14.16 -14.30
CA GLN A 540 -18.16 -13.45 -13.27
C GLN A 540 -16.67 -13.35 -13.63
N LYS A 541 -16.10 -14.38 -14.25
CA LYS A 541 -14.73 -14.36 -14.76
C LYS A 541 -14.55 -13.29 -15.83
N VAL A 542 -15.51 -13.17 -16.77
CA VAL A 542 -15.54 -12.09 -17.77
C VAL A 542 -15.60 -10.72 -17.09
N TRP A 543 -16.43 -10.56 -16.06
CA TRP A 543 -16.51 -9.31 -15.31
C TRP A 543 -15.20 -8.96 -14.61
N PHE A 544 -14.55 -9.92 -13.92
CA PHE A 544 -13.25 -9.71 -13.28
C PHE A 544 -12.16 -9.34 -14.29
N LYS A 545 -12.10 -10.02 -15.45
CA LYS A 545 -11.17 -9.71 -16.55
C LYS A 545 -11.36 -8.27 -17.06
N ALA A 546 -12.60 -7.89 -17.37
CA ALA A 546 -12.92 -6.53 -17.83
C ALA A 546 -12.58 -5.47 -16.78
N ARG A 547 -12.84 -5.77 -15.50
CA ARG A 547 -12.48 -4.89 -14.39
C ARG A 547 -10.98 -4.70 -14.28
N LEU A 548 -10.21 -5.78 -14.35
CA LEU A 548 -8.76 -5.75 -14.26
C LEU A 548 -8.14 -4.96 -15.42
N ALA A 549 -8.60 -5.19 -16.65
CA ALA A 549 -8.12 -4.45 -17.82
C ALA A 549 -8.42 -2.95 -17.74
N ARG A 550 -9.63 -2.58 -17.27
CA ARG A 550 -9.98 -1.16 -17.03
C ARG A 550 -9.06 -0.51 -16.00
N LEU A 551 -8.72 -1.23 -14.93
CA LEU A 551 -7.78 -0.73 -13.93
C LEU A 551 -6.36 -0.68 -14.48
N GLY A 552 -5.94 -1.63 -15.30
CA GLY A 552 -4.67 -1.59 -16.04
C GLY A 552 -4.52 -0.34 -16.90
N ARG A 553 -5.59 0.08 -17.59
CA ARG A 553 -5.65 1.36 -18.31
C ARG A 553 -5.49 2.56 -17.37
N LEU A 554 -6.17 2.54 -16.22
CA LEU A 554 -6.15 3.61 -15.23
C LEU A 554 -4.79 3.79 -14.55
N VAL A 555 -4.14 2.69 -14.18
CA VAL A 555 -2.84 2.68 -13.48
C VAL A 555 -1.64 2.71 -14.44
N GLY A 556 -1.89 2.75 -15.75
CA GLY A 556 -0.83 2.78 -16.75
C GLY A 556 0.03 1.50 -16.81
N ILE A 557 -0.54 0.35 -16.46
CA ILE A 557 0.11 -0.97 -16.60
C ILE A 557 -0.50 -1.68 -17.80
N GLY A 558 0.28 -1.81 -18.88
CA GLY A 558 -0.15 -2.41 -20.13
C GLY A 558 -0.41 -3.91 -20.02
N ALA A 559 0.41 -4.63 -19.26
CA ALA A 559 0.26 -6.08 -19.06
C ALA A 559 -1.14 -6.45 -18.52
N LEU A 560 -1.66 -5.68 -17.55
CA LEU A 560 -3.01 -5.91 -17.00
C LEU A 560 -4.14 -5.70 -18.01
N GLN A 561 -3.91 -4.92 -19.07
CA GLN A 561 -4.90 -4.71 -20.13
C GLN A 561 -5.09 -5.96 -20.99
N ALA A 562 -4.11 -6.88 -20.99
CA ALA A 562 -4.22 -8.16 -21.67
C ALA A 562 -5.26 -9.10 -21.02
N ALA A 563 -5.80 -8.76 -19.83
CA ALA A 563 -6.83 -9.56 -19.18
C ALA A 563 -8.10 -9.77 -20.02
N GLU A 564 -8.45 -8.81 -20.87
CA GLU A 564 -9.57 -8.90 -21.82
C GLU A 564 -9.24 -9.75 -23.06
N THR A 565 -8.01 -10.26 -23.20
CA THR A 565 -7.56 -11.06 -24.34
C THR A 565 -7.42 -12.54 -23.98
N ASP A 566 -7.23 -13.38 -25.01
CA ASP A 566 -6.89 -14.81 -24.84
C ASP A 566 -5.46 -15.00 -24.32
N GLN A 567 -4.65 -13.94 -24.35
CA GLN A 567 -3.33 -13.88 -23.75
C GLN A 567 -3.41 -13.49 -22.27
N TRP A 568 -4.29 -14.12 -21.49
CA TRP A 568 -4.35 -13.88 -20.04
C TRP A 568 -3.99 -15.13 -19.26
N LEU A 569 -3.51 -14.93 -18.03
CA LEU A 569 -3.03 -15.99 -17.16
C LEU A 569 -4.18 -16.93 -16.78
N GLU A 570 -3.91 -18.24 -16.81
CA GLU A 570 -4.76 -19.28 -16.25
C GLU A 570 -4.01 -19.96 -15.11
N LEU A 571 -4.68 -20.11 -13.95
CA LEU A 571 -4.08 -20.53 -12.67
C LEU A 571 -4.58 -21.88 -12.17
#